data_AF-A0A7Y3HRD0-F1
#
_entry.id   AF-A0A7Y3HRD0-F1
#
_cell.length_a   1.000
_cell.length_b   1.000
_cell.length_c   1.000
_cell.angle_alpha   90.00
_cell.angle_beta   90.00
_cell.angle_gamma   90.00
#
_symmetry.space_group_name_H-M   'P 1'
#
loop_
_entity.id
_entity.type
_entity.pdbx_description
1 polymer ?
#
loop_
_entity_poly.entity_id
_entity_poly.type
_entity_poly.pdbx_seq_one_letter_code
_entity_poly.pdbx_strand_id
1 'polypeptide(L)'
;MTASLKQILTIVSLTLLLVSCIPETRDAEVKYAGALRTLMSGNLEATAALDTLSKRKNLYALGAFENLKGEIQIFNGRAFNTSVASKKVVFDTTFDKKAALIVYAQVSNWQNIEMPNEIDSSIKLEGFIEEQAKALGINTEKPIPFLIEGNAQSLRWHVINWKDGDTVHSHQKHKESGLNGVEENKEVEIIGFFSKSHKAVFTHHSTFLHMHFKTNNNEIAGHVDDLSLGQKATLKLPIP
;
A
#
# COMPACT_ATOMS: atom_id res chain seq x y z
N MET A 1 -61.95 30.51 -37.35
CA MET A 1 -62.37 30.82 -35.96
C MET A 1 -62.60 29.49 -35.28
N THR A 2 -62.01 29.05 -34.18
CA THR A 2 -61.11 29.60 -33.14
C THR A 2 -60.72 28.39 -32.26
N ALA A 3 -59.51 28.38 -31.70
CA ALA A 3 -58.96 27.35 -30.78
C ALA A 3 -59.84 27.12 -29.52
N SER A 4 -59.74 26.01 -28.78
CA SER A 4 -58.73 25.80 -27.72
C SER A 4 -58.97 24.40 -27.10
N LEU A 5 -58.05 23.44 -27.16
CA LEU A 5 -56.94 23.26 -26.23
C LEU A 5 -57.37 23.38 -24.76
N LYS A 6 -57.64 22.26 -24.07
CA LYS A 6 -57.42 22.10 -22.62
C LYS A 6 -57.61 20.63 -22.20
N GLN A 7 -56.49 20.06 -21.73
CA GLN A 7 -56.42 19.04 -20.68
C GLN A 7 -56.98 17.64 -21.01
N ILE A 8 -56.29 16.92 -21.89
CA ILE A 8 -56.12 15.48 -21.67
C ILE A 8 -54.68 15.29 -21.23
N LEU A 9 -54.58 14.91 -19.96
CA LEU A 9 -53.40 14.83 -19.14
C LEU A 9 -52.38 13.87 -19.77
N THR A 10 -51.44 14.43 -20.53
CA THR A 10 -50.24 13.73 -20.98
C THR A 10 -49.47 13.32 -19.73
N ILE A 11 -49.63 12.07 -19.28
CA ILE A 11 -48.71 11.45 -18.33
C ILE A 11 -47.39 11.28 -19.09
N VAL A 12 -46.62 12.36 -19.12
CA VAL A 12 -45.19 12.30 -19.43
C VAL A 12 -44.60 11.51 -18.29
N SER A 13 -44.43 10.20 -18.52
CA SER A 13 -43.62 9.34 -17.70
C SER A 13 -42.19 9.87 -17.78
N LEU A 14 -41.88 10.85 -16.94
CA LEU A 14 -40.54 11.32 -16.65
C LEU A 14 -39.88 10.22 -15.80
N THR A 15 -39.52 9.12 -16.44
CA THR A 15 -38.55 8.17 -15.92
C THR A 15 -37.25 8.95 -15.80
N LEU A 16 -37.04 9.50 -14.60
CA LEU A 16 -35.77 10.02 -14.13
C LEU A 16 -34.78 8.84 -14.23
N LEU A 17 -34.03 8.80 -15.33
CA LEU A 17 -32.81 8.01 -15.45
C LEU A 17 -31.83 8.61 -14.45
N LEU A 18 -31.94 8.17 -13.19
CA LEU A 18 -30.87 8.29 -12.22
C LEU A 18 -29.74 7.38 -12.71
N VAL A 19 -29.01 7.85 -13.74
CA VAL A 19 -27.69 7.35 -14.06
C VAL A 19 -26.84 7.72 -12.86
N SER A 20 -26.80 6.81 -11.88
CA SER A 20 -25.81 6.87 -10.83
C SER A 20 -24.46 6.83 -11.52
N CYS A 21 -23.79 7.97 -11.57
CA CYS A 21 -22.36 8.03 -11.87
C CYS A 21 -21.68 7.24 -10.75
N ILE A 22 -21.53 5.94 -10.93
CA ILE A 22 -20.57 5.17 -10.16
C ILE A 22 -19.22 5.71 -10.64
N PRO A 23 -18.44 6.40 -9.79
CA PRO A 23 -17.10 6.82 -10.19
C PRO A 23 -16.35 5.56 -10.59
N GLU A 24 -16.02 5.46 -11.86
CA GLU A 24 -15.20 4.38 -12.40
C GLU A 24 -13.85 4.49 -11.71
N THR A 25 -13.58 3.60 -10.75
CA THR A 25 -12.28 3.55 -10.09
C THR A 25 -11.27 3.17 -11.16
N ARG A 26 -10.38 4.11 -11.50
CA ARG A 26 -9.28 3.84 -12.42
C ARG A 26 -8.41 2.75 -11.79
N ASP A 27 -8.26 1.64 -12.50
CA ASP A 27 -7.38 0.55 -12.08
C ASP A 27 -5.98 1.11 -11.86
N ALA A 28 -5.31 0.64 -10.80
CA ALA A 28 -4.01 1.07 -10.33
C ALA A 28 -3.85 2.56 -9.93
N GLU A 29 -4.92 3.35 -9.81
CA GLU A 29 -4.83 4.69 -9.21
C GLU A 29 -4.41 4.59 -7.73
N VAL A 30 -3.23 5.13 -7.42
CA VAL A 30 -2.71 5.19 -6.05
C VAL A 30 -3.36 6.33 -5.28
N LYS A 31 -3.87 6.00 -4.10
CA LYS A 31 -4.45 6.92 -3.12
C LYS A 31 -3.68 6.79 -1.82
N TYR A 32 -3.63 7.86 -1.05
CA TYR A 32 -2.96 7.86 0.25
C TYR A 32 -3.64 8.80 1.24
N ALA A 33 -3.40 8.58 2.52
CA ALA A 33 -3.79 9.45 3.62
C ALA A 33 -2.67 9.48 4.67
N GLY A 34 -2.45 10.65 5.26
CA GLY A 34 -1.32 10.90 6.15
C GLY A 34 0.00 11.15 5.43
N ALA A 35 1.05 11.40 6.21
CA ALA A 35 2.39 11.64 5.69
C ALA A 35 3.46 11.28 6.71
N LEU A 36 4.54 10.64 6.25
CA LEU A 36 5.69 10.26 7.06
C LEU A 36 6.31 11.47 7.77
N ARG A 37 6.44 12.63 7.11
CA ARG A 37 6.92 13.87 7.76
C ARG A 37 6.07 14.29 8.96
N THR A 38 4.75 14.03 8.93
CA THR A 38 3.82 14.35 10.01
C THR A 38 4.00 13.39 11.18
N LEU A 39 4.19 12.10 10.88
CA LEU A 39 4.56 11.09 11.89
C LEU A 39 5.90 11.44 12.54
N MET A 40 6.88 11.82 11.71
CA MET A 40 8.22 12.20 12.16
C MET A 40 8.22 13.47 13.01
N SER A 41 7.23 14.36 12.87
CA SER A 41 7.05 15.52 13.76
C SER A 41 6.29 15.18 15.06
N GLY A 42 5.92 13.92 15.28
CA GLY A 42 5.24 13.45 16.49
C GLY A 42 3.71 13.49 16.44
N ASN A 43 3.09 13.86 15.32
CA ASN A 43 1.64 13.72 15.17
C ASN A 43 1.33 12.31 14.63
N LEU A 44 0.79 11.46 15.51
CA LEU A 44 0.50 10.06 15.24
C LEU A 44 -1.01 9.78 15.15
N GLU A 45 -1.83 10.82 15.00
CA GLU A 45 -3.29 10.71 14.93
C GLU A 45 -3.76 9.97 13.67
N ALA A 46 -4.94 9.35 13.77
CA ALA A 46 -5.57 8.70 12.63
C ALA A 46 -5.91 9.69 11.51
N THR A 47 -5.56 9.32 10.28
CA THR A 47 -5.90 10.05 9.05
C THR A 47 -6.87 9.27 8.15
N ALA A 48 -7.00 7.96 8.37
CA ALA A 48 -7.96 7.11 7.67
C ALA A 48 -8.45 5.96 8.56
N ALA A 49 -9.69 5.50 8.32
CA ALA A 49 -10.23 4.27 8.91
C ALA A 49 -10.16 3.14 7.88
N LEU A 50 -9.69 1.95 8.30
CA LEU A 50 -9.51 0.82 7.39
C LEU A 50 -10.84 0.20 6.96
N ASP A 51 -11.90 0.33 7.74
CA ASP A 51 -13.23 -0.20 7.43
C ASP A 51 -13.77 0.33 6.09
N THR A 52 -13.42 1.57 5.73
CA THR A 52 -13.71 2.22 4.44
C THR A 52 -13.08 1.51 3.24
N LEU A 53 -12.10 0.64 3.47
CA LEU A 53 -11.37 -0.12 2.45
C LEU A 53 -11.82 -1.59 2.36
N SER A 54 -12.53 -2.11 3.37
CA SER A 54 -12.86 -3.54 3.53
C SER A 54 -13.59 -4.18 2.36
N LYS A 55 -14.36 -3.41 1.58
CA LYS A 55 -15.16 -3.89 0.44
C LYS A 55 -14.49 -3.68 -0.92
N ARG A 56 -13.28 -3.10 -0.95
CA ARG A 56 -12.56 -2.84 -2.20
C ARG A 56 -11.97 -4.14 -2.74
N LYS A 57 -12.39 -4.52 -3.95
CA LYS A 57 -11.81 -5.65 -4.66
C LYS A 57 -10.40 -5.32 -5.12
N ASN A 58 -9.54 -6.34 -5.16
CA ASN A 58 -8.18 -6.22 -5.66
C ASN A 58 -7.37 -5.14 -4.94
N LEU A 59 -7.66 -4.91 -3.65
CA LEU A 59 -7.01 -3.88 -2.84
C LEU A 59 -5.61 -4.31 -2.44
N TYR A 60 -4.65 -3.44 -2.69
CA TYR A 60 -3.27 -3.53 -2.25
C TYR A 60 -2.97 -2.28 -1.44
N ALA A 61 -2.56 -2.44 -0.19
CA ALA A 61 -2.28 -1.31 0.70
C ALA A 61 -1.14 -1.61 1.67
N LEU A 62 -0.43 -0.55 2.06
CA LEU A 62 0.53 -0.60 3.17
C LEU A 62 0.52 0.71 3.96
N GLY A 63 1.05 0.69 5.18
CA GLY A 63 1.08 1.85 6.05
C GLY A 63 1.33 1.51 7.52
N ALA A 64 1.03 2.45 8.40
CA ALA A 64 1.19 2.27 9.85
C ALA A 64 -0.11 2.63 10.59
N PHE A 65 -0.41 1.89 11.65
CA PHE A 65 -1.55 2.17 12.51
C PHE A 65 -1.42 3.53 13.21
N GLU A 66 -2.56 4.08 13.64
CA GLU A 66 -2.58 5.22 14.56
C GLU A 66 -1.72 4.95 15.81
N ASN A 67 -1.12 5.99 16.35
CA ASN A 67 -0.16 5.91 17.46
C ASN A 67 1.05 5.01 17.18
N LEU A 68 1.31 4.64 15.92
CA LEU A 68 2.43 3.78 15.52
C LEU A 68 2.44 2.44 16.27
N LYS A 69 1.26 1.81 16.39
CA LYS A 69 1.06 0.54 17.12
C LYS A 69 1.08 -0.71 16.23
N GLY A 70 1.74 -0.61 15.08
CA GLY A 70 1.89 -1.72 14.16
C GLY A 70 1.83 -1.30 12.70
N GLU A 71 1.95 -2.30 11.84
CA GLU A 71 2.02 -2.16 10.39
C GLU A 71 0.73 -2.62 9.72
N ILE A 72 0.41 -1.95 8.63
CA ILE A 72 -0.67 -2.30 7.72
C ILE A 72 -0.05 -2.93 6.48
N GLN A 73 -0.54 -4.11 6.10
CA GLN A 73 -0.27 -4.70 4.80
C GLN A 73 -1.49 -5.50 4.35
N ILE A 74 -2.01 -5.13 3.19
CA ILE A 74 -3.20 -5.74 2.58
C ILE A 74 -2.80 -6.23 1.19
N PHE A 75 -3.02 -7.52 0.96
CA PHE A 75 -2.73 -8.20 -0.30
C PHE A 75 -4.04 -8.69 -0.90
N ASN A 76 -4.39 -8.19 -2.08
CA ASN A 76 -5.58 -8.58 -2.82
C ASN A 76 -6.88 -8.61 -1.96
N GLY A 77 -7.10 -7.55 -1.18
CA GLY A 77 -8.26 -7.40 -0.29
C GLY A 77 -8.17 -8.17 1.04
N ARG A 78 -7.08 -8.88 1.32
CA ARG A 78 -6.87 -9.60 2.59
C ARG A 78 -5.85 -8.87 3.45
N ALA A 79 -6.25 -8.53 4.67
CA ALA A 79 -5.37 -7.90 5.65
C ALA A 79 -4.45 -8.95 6.31
N PHE A 80 -3.17 -8.59 6.42
CA PHE A 80 -2.12 -9.31 7.14
C PHE A 80 -1.42 -8.35 8.10
N ASN A 81 -2.16 -7.42 8.69
CA ASN A 81 -1.62 -6.36 9.52
C ASN A 81 -0.93 -6.95 10.75
N THR A 82 0.06 -6.25 11.30
CA THR A 82 0.85 -6.77 12.41
C THR A 82 1.01 -5.74 13.52
N SER A 83 1.02 -6.22 14.76
CA SER A 83 1.34 -5.45 15.97
C SER A 83 2.30 -6.25 16.85
N VAL A 84 2.79 -5.64 17.92
CA VAL A 84 3.64 -6.32 18.90
C VAL A 84 2.90 -6.48 20.22
N ALA A 85 2.74 -7.72 20.67
CA ALA A 85 2.24 -8.03 22.01
C ALA A 85 3.11 -9.11 22.66
N SER A 86 3.46 -8.92 23.93
CA SER A 86 4.29 -9.88 24.69
C SER A 86 5.57 -10.31 23.96
N LYS A 87 6.24 -9.35 23.31
CA LYS A 87 7.46 -9.55 22.49
C LYS A 87 7.28 -10.51 21.31
N LYS A 88 6.06 -10.65 20.80
CA LYS A 88 5.74 -11.44 19.60
C LYS A 88 4.99 -10.58 18.60
N VAL A 89 5.18 -10.91 17.31
CA VAL A 89 4.34 -10.39 16.23
C VAL A 89 2.95 -11.00 16.38
N VAL A 90 1.92 -10.17 16.34
CA VAL A 90 0.51 -10.57 16.35
C VAL A 90 -0.15 -10.10 15.08
N PHE A 91 -0.78 -11.03 14.37
CA PHE A 91 -1.53 -10.73 13.15
C PHE A 91 -2.94 -10.21 13.47
N ASP A 92 -3.35 -9.22 12.69
CA ASP A 92 -4.70 -8.69 12.64
C ASP A 92 -5.20 -8.76 11.19
N THR A 93 -6.18 -9.62 10.95
CA THR A 93 -6.79 -9.82 9.63
C THR A 93 -8.06 -9.00 9.44
N THR A 94 -8.35 -8.06 10.34
CA THR A 94 -9.54 -7.21 10.30
C THR A 94 -9.23 -5.85 9.68
N PHE A 95 -10.29 -5.08 9.45
CA PHE A 95 -10.23 -3.70 8.98
C PHE A 95 -10.80 -2.72 10.03
N ASP A 96 -10.86 -3.11 11.31
CA ASP A 96 -11.49 -2.29 12.36
C ASP A 96 -10.55 -1.24 13.00
N LYS A 97 -9.33 -1.12 12.46
CA LYS A 97 -8.29 -0.20 12.91
C LYS A 97 -8.25 1.09 12.08
N LYS A 98 -7.48 2.06 12.58
CA LYS A 98 -7.20 3.31 11.88
C LYS A 98 -5.72 3.42 11.54
N ALA A 99 -5.44 4.14 10.47
CA ALA A 99 -4.09 4.39 9.98
C ALA A 99 -3.68 5.82 10.29
N ALA A 100 -2.45 6.03 10.76
CA ALA A 100 -1.83 7.35 10.76
C ALA A 100 -1.29 7.69 9.35
N LEU A 101 -0.82 6.66 8.63
CA LEU A 101 -0.37 6.71 7.25
C LEU A 101 -0.85 5.47 6.52
N ILE A 102 -1.39 5.64 5.32
CA ILE A 102 -1.71 4.54 4.41
C ILE A 102 -1.56 4.97 2.96
N VAL A 103 -1.04 4.08 2.12
CA VAL A 103 -1.05 4.19 0.66
C VAL A 103 -1.66 2.91 0.10
N TYR A 104 -2.52 3.06 -0.92
CA TYR A 104 -3.28 1.95 -1.47
C TYR A 104 -3.65 2.15 -2.94
N ALA A 105 -3.89 1.04 -3.63
CA ALA A 105 -4.45 0.99 -4.98
C ALA A 105 -5.36 -0.23 -5.12
N GLN A 106 -6.27 -0.19 -6.10
CA GLN A 106 -6.96 -1.40 -6.56
C GLN A 106 -6.30 -1.82 -7.88
N VAL A 107 -5.74 -3.03 -7.97
CA VAL A 107 -5.02 -3.50 -9.15
C VAL A 107 -5.59 -4.84 -9.59
N SER A 108 -6.39 -4.83 -10.64
CA SER A 108 -7.14 -6.00 -11.08
C SER A 108 -6.26 -7.01 -11.79
N ASN A 109 -5.26 -6.53 -12.55
CA ASN A 109 -4.36 -7.36 -13.34
C ASN A 109 -2.91 -6.90 -13.21
N TRP A 110 -2.01 -7.87 -13.24
CA TRP A 110 -0.58 -7.67 -13.09
C TRP A 110 0.16 -8.26 -14.29
N GLN A 111 1.12 -7.49 -14.82
CA GLN A 111 2.15 -7.99 -15.73
C GLN A 111 3.30 -8.57 -14.91
N ASN A 112 3.59 -9.85 -15.10
CA ASN A 112 4.73 -10.52 -14.47
C ASN A 112 6.00 -10.25 -15.29
N ILE A 113 7.09 -9.95 -14.59
CA ILE A 113 8.40 -9.62 -15.14
C ILE A 113 9.45 -10.37 -14.32
N GLU A 114 10.22 -11.22 -14.97
CA GLU A 114 11.33 -11.92 -14.31
C GLU A 114 12.41 -10.92 -13.90
N MET A 115 12.86 -11.01 -12.66
CA MET A 115 13.90 -10.13 -12.14
C MET A 115 15.29 -10.71 -12.42
N PRO A 116 16.26 -9.86 -12.77
CA PRO A 116 17.64 -10.28 -12.89
C PRO A 116 18.21 -10.70 -11.52
N ASN A 117 19.23 -11.55 -11.51
CA ASN A 117 19.81 -12.12 -10.28
C ASN A 117 20.64 -11.09 -9.48
N GLU A 118 20.79 -9.86 -9.99
CA GLU A 118 21.67 -8.82 -9.47
C GLU A 118 20.95 -7.74 -8.64
N ILE A 119 19.67 -7.90 -8.31
CA ILE A 119 18.90 -6.98 -7.45
C ILE A 119 19.21 -7.24 -5.97
N ASP A 120 20.34 -6.71 -5.52
CA ASP A 120 20.89 -6.85 -4.16
C ASP A 120 20.70 -5.61 -3.27
N SER A 121 19.99 -4.58 -3.76
CA SER A 121 19.79 -3.33 -3.05
C SER A 121 18.53 -2.59 -3.51
N SER A 122 17.98 -1.78 -2.61
CA SER A 122 16.82 -0.93 -2.90
C SER A 122 17.04 0.05 -4.06
N ILE A 123 18.27 0.55 -4.26
CA ILE A 123 18.60 1.46 -5.37
C ILE A 123 18.51 0.76 -6.72
N LYS A 124 19.04 -0.48 -6.82
CA LYS A 124 18.90 -1.27 -8.06
C LYS A 124 17.43 -1.63 -8.31
N LEU A 125 16.69 -1.95 -7.24
CA LEU A 125 15.25 -2.22 -7.34
C LEU A 125 14.47 -1.00 -7.87
N GLU A 126 14.77 0.21 -7.37
CA GLU A 126 14.18 1.46 -7.89
C GLU A 126 14.42 1.63 -9.39
N GLY A 127 15.67 1.49 -9.82
CA GLY A 127 16.05 1.62 -11.22
C GLY A 127 15.34 0.59 -12.10
N PHE A 128 15.30 -0.67 -11.64
CA PHE A 128 14.62 -1.75 -12.36
C PHE A 128 13.11 -1.51 -12.47
N ILE A 129 12.43 -1.10 -11.38
CA ILE A 129 10.99 -0.76 -11.42
C ILE A 129 10.74 0.38 -12.40
N GLU A 130 11.53 1.46 -12.36
CA GLU A 130 11.33 2.61 -13.24
C GLU A 130 11.57 2.24 -14.72
N GLU A 131 12.59 1.43 -15.01
CA GLU A 131 12.89 0.93 -16.35
C GLU A 131 11.74 0.09 -16.90
N GLN A 132 11.29 -0.91 -16.13
CA GLN A 132 10.21 -1.81 -16.54
C GLN A 132 8.87 -1.08 -16.68
N ALA A 133 8.59 -0.13 -15.79
CA ALA A 133 7.41 0.71 -15.89
C ALA A 133 7.40 1.55 -17.18
N LYS A 134 8.54 2.15 -17.56
CA LYS A 134 8.68 2.88 -18.82
C LYS A 134 8.51 1.97 -20.03
N ALA A 135 9.08 0.76 -20.00
CA ALA A 135 8.94 -0.21 -21.07
C ALA A 135 7.48 -0.65 -21.29
N LEU A 136 6.68 -0.70 -20.22
CA LEU A 136 5.23 -0.96 -20.27
C LEU A 136 4.38 0.28 -20.57
N GLY A 137 4.98 1.48 -20.74
CA GLY A 137 4.22 2.71 -20.98
C GLY A 137 3.51 3.28 -19.74
N ILE A 138 3.87 2.82 -18.53
CA ILE A 138 3.34 3.36 -17.28
C ILE A 138 3.98 4.74 -17.01
N ASN A 139 3.15 5.73 -16.66
CA ASN A 139 3.62 7.08 -16.35
C ASN A 139 4.39 7.10 -15.01
N THR A 140 5.72 7.09 -15.08
CA THR A 140 6.63 7.12 -13.91
C THR A 140 6.67 8.45 -13.13
N GLU A 141 5.98 9.50 -13.59
CA GLU A 141 5.76 10.71 -12.79
C GLU A 141 4.61 10.56 -11.79
N LYS A 142 3.77 9.54 -11.99
CA LYS A 142 2.74 9.12 -11.03
C LYS A 142 3.28 8.00 -10.13
N PRO A 143 2.74 7.87 -8.91
CA PRO A 143 3.04 6.72 -8.06
C PRO A 143 2.58 5.41 -8.70
N ILE A 144 3.36 4.35 -8.53
CA ILE A 144 3.15 3.03 -9.12
C ILE A 144 3.09 1.98 -8.01
N PRO A 145 1.98 1.23 -7.86
CA PRO A 145 1.97 0.06 -7.00
C PRO A 145 2.72 -1.08 -7.69
N PHE A 146 3.43 -1.89 -6.92
CA PHE A 146 4.10 -3.09 -7.43
C PHE A 146 4.00 -4.23 -6.42
N LEU A 147 4.16 -5.46 -6.91
CA LEU A 147 4.41 -6.63 -6.07
C LEU A 147 5.75 -7.26 -6.44
N ILE A 148 6.36 -7.93 -5.47
CA ILE A 148 7.46 -8.85 -5.72
C ILE A 148 7.10 -10.18 -5.07
N GLU A 149 7.26 -11.26 -5.83
CA GLU A 149 7.10 -12.63 -5.33
C GLU A 149 8.39 -13.41 -5.58
N GLY A 150 8.85 -14.14 -4.57
CA GLY A 150 9.96 -15.07 -4.69
C GLY A 150 10.76 -15.20 -3.41
N ASN A 151 11.95 -15.78 -3.56
CA ASN A 151 12.88 -15.97 -2.46
C ASN A 151 13.57 -14.64 -2.12
N ALA A 152 13.51 -14.20 -0.87
CA ALA A 152 14.41 -13.21 -0.34
C ALA A 152 15.66 -13.90 0.21
N GLN A 153 16.84 -13.62 -0.37
CA GLN A 153 18.11 -14.08 0.20
C GLN A 153 18.31 -13.48 1.59
N SER A 154 18.01 -12.19 1.72
CA SER A 154 17.96 -11.48 2.99
C SER A 154 16.89 -10.41 2.94
N LEU A 155 16.05 -10.32 3.97
CA LEU A 155 15.06 -9.27 4.14
C LEU A 155 15.11 -8.77 5.58
N ARG A 156 15.54 -7.52 5.77
CA ARG A 156 15.49 -6.83 7.05
C ARG A 156 14.12 -6.22 7.24
N TRP A 157 13.53 -6.41 8.42
CA TRP A 157 12.18 -5.95 8.68
C TRP A 157 12.00 -5.41 10.09
N HIS A 158 10.92 -4.64 10.26
CA HIS A 158 10.41 -4.29 11.57
C HIS A 158 8.86 -4.24 11.62
N VAL A 159 8.33 -4.29 12.84
CA VAL A 159 6.95 -4.00 13.20
C VAL A 159 7.00 -2.98 14.33
N ILE A 160 6.55 -1.75 14.06
CA ILE A 160 6.63 -0.61 14.98
C ILE A 160 5.72 -0.88 16.19
N ASN A 161 6.19 -0.47 17.37
CA ASN A 161 5.39 -0.45 18.59
C ASN A 161 5.78 0.75 19.45
N TRP A 162 5.32 1.92 19.03
CA TRP A 162 5.73 3.17 19.64
C TRP A 162 5.31 3.26 21.10
N LYS A 163 6.16 3.85 21.94
CA LYS A 163 5.86 4.02 23.36
C LYS A 163 4.83 5.12 23.56
N ASP A 164 3.79 4.84 24.35
CA ASP A 164 2.74 5.83 24.64
C ASP A 164 3.32 7.07 25.33
N GLY A 165 2.91 8.24 24.85
CA GLY A 165 3.36 9.53 25.37
C GLY A 165 4.79 9.93 24.98
N ASP A 166 5.50 9.12 24.19
CA ASP A 166 6.83 9.47 23.70
C ASP A 166 6.75 10.44 22.52
N THR A 167 7.19 11.69 22.73
CA THR A 167 7.13 12.77 21.76
C THR A 167 8.44 12.97 21.00
N VAL A 168 9.52 12.27 21.38
CA VAL A 168 10.84 12.42 20.76
C VAL A 168 10.94 11.42 19.61
N HIS A 169 10.63 11.85 18.40
CA HIS A 169 10.64 10.98 17.23
C HIS A 169 11.95 11.11 16.42
N SER A 170 12.67 10.01 16.26
CA SER A 170 13.87 9.92 15.40
C SER A 170 13.75 8.70 14.49
N HIS A 171 14.49 8.70 13.38
CA HIS A 171 14.43 7.59 12.43
C HIS A 171 14.89 6.27 13.07
N GLN A 172 15.95 6.31 13.88
CA GLN A 172 16.42 5.14 14.62
C GLN A 172 15.36 4.63 15.59
N LYS A 173 14.76 5.53 16.40
CA LYS A 173 13.70 5.13 17.34
C LYS A 173 12.50 4.52 16.61
N HIS A 174 12.14 5.04 15.43
CA HIS A 174 11.03 4.52 14.63
C HIS A 174 11.25 3.03 14.33
N LYS A 175 12.40 2.68 13.77
CA LYS A 175 12.77 1.30 13.42
C LYS A 175 12.94 0.38 14.63
N GLU A 176 13.45 0.91 15.73
CA GLU A 176 13.80 0.12 16.92
C GLU A 176 12.69 0.06 17.99
N SER A 177 11.60 0.81 17.82
CA SER A 177 10.54 0.92 18.83
C SER A 177 9.75 -0.38 19.06
N GLY A 178 9.73 -1.28 18.08
CA GLY A 178 9.03 -2.56 18.18
C GLY A 178 9.93 -3.77 17.97
N LEU A 179 9.44 -4.74 17.20
CA LEU A 179 10.23 -5.93 16.84
C LEU A 179 10.89 -5.72 15.50
N ASN A 180 12.09 -6.26 15.34
CA ASN A 180 12.80 -6.29 14.07
C ASN A 180 13.52 -7.61 13.91
N GLY A 181 13.93 -7.91 12.67
CA GLY A 181 14.57 -9.17 12.36
C GLY A 181 15.13 -9.21 10.95
N VAL A 182 15.69 -10.37 10.60
CA VAL A 182 16.17 -10.70 9.27
C VAL A 182 15.58 -12.05 8.88
N GLU A 183 14.87 -12.09 7.76
CA GLU A 183 14.51 -13.35 7.11
C GLU A 183 15.60 -13.70 6.10
N GLU A 184 16.14 -14.92 6.17
CA GLU A 184 17.15 -15.42 5.24
C GLU A 184 16.60 -16.58 4.40
N ASN A 185 16.85 -16.54 3.09
CA ASN A 185 16.41 -17.55 2.12
C ASN A 185 14.93 -17.93 2.25
N LYS A 186 14.07 -16.93 2.42
CA LYS A 186 12.65 -17.11 2.75
C LYS A 186 11.76 -16.72 1.57
N GLU A 187 10.75 -17.54 1.28
CA GLU A 187 9.71 -17.18 0.31
C GLU A 187 8.80 -16.09 0.86
N VAL A 188 8.71 -14.98 0.14
CA VAL A 188 7.97 -13.78 0.54
C VAL A 188 7.11 -13.23 -0.60
N GLU A 189 6.06 -12.52 -0.20
CA GLU A 189 5.31 -11.63 -1.07
C GLU A 189 5.49 -10.20 -0.51
N ILE A 190 5.97 -9.30 -1.35
CA ILE A 190 6.23 -7.90 -1.02
C ILE A 190 5.22 -7.05 -1.78
N ILE A 191 4.56 -6.14 -1.07
CA ILE A 191 3.81 -5.05 -1.66
C ILE A 191 4.64 -3.78 -1.55
N GLY A 192 4.71 -2.99 -2.61
CA GLY A 192 5.34 -1.70 -2.54
C GLY A 192 4.71 -0.63 -3.41
N PHE A 193 5.11 0.61 -3.15
CA PHE A 193 4.77 1.78 -3.93
C PHE A 193 6.05 2.52 -4.32
N PHE A 194 6.24 2.72 -5.62
CA PHE A 194 7.31 3.55 -6.18
C PHE A 194 6.77 4.95 -6.46
N SER A 195 7.47 6.00 -6.03
CA SER A 195 7.09 7.38 -6.35
C SER A 195 8.22 8.38 -6.20
N LYS A 196 8.51 9.12 -7.29
CA LYS A 196 9.46 10.24 -7.28
C LYS A 196 8.91 11.50 -6.60
N SER A 197 7.58 11.64 -6.55
CA SER A 197 6.89 12.87 -6.12
C SER A 197 6.40 12.86 -4.66
N HIS A 198 6.61 11.76 -3.93
CA HIS A 198 5.98 11.53 -2.60
C HIS A 198 6.98 11.16 -1.50
N LYS A 199 8.25 11.59 -1.65
CA LYS A 199 9.28 11.48 -0.62
C LYS A 199 8.82 12.15 0.69
N ALA A 200 9.00 11.45 1.81
CA ALA A 200 8.52 11.84 3.13
C ALA A 200 6.99 12.08 3.22
N VAL A 201 6.21 11.59 2.24
CA VAL A 201 4.75 11.45 2.31
C VAL A 201 4.43 9.99 2.61
N PHE A 202 4.55 9.10 1.63
CA PHE A 202 4.43 7.66 1.84
C PHE A 202 5.64 6.91 1.32
N THR A 203 6.67 7.58 0.78
CA THR A 203 7.97 6.95 0.56
C THR A 203 8.98 7.50 1.57
N HIS A 204 10.00 6.70 1.87
CA HIS A 204 11.03 7.12 2.80
C HIS A 204 11.81 8.33 2.24
N HIS A 205 12.51 9.09 3.08
CA HIS A 205 13.17 10.32 2.63
C HIS A 205 14.41 10.05 1.75
N SER A 206 15.02 8.87 1.88
CA SER A 206 16.23 8.47 1.14
C SER A 206 15.98 7.59 -0.09
N THR A 207 14.76 7.10 -0.30
CA THR A 207 14.40 6.14 -1.36
C THR A 207 13.06 6.53 -2.00
N PHE A 208 12.81 6.07 -3.22
CA PHE A 208 11.51 6.21 -3.88
C PHE A 208 10.55 5.06 -3.57
N LEU A 209 10.92 4.13 -2.70
CA LEU A 209 10.12 2.97 -2.33
C LEU A 209 9.54 3.11 -0.91
N HIS A 210 8.40 2.47 -0.72
CA HIS A 210 7.89 2.02 0.58
C HIS A 210 7.36 0.61 0.37
N MET A 211 7.84 -0.32 1.16
CA MET A 211 7.58 -1.74 0.99
C MET A 211 7.19 -2.39 2.32
N HIS A 212 6.18 -3.24 2.26
CA HIS A 212 5.80 -4.14 3.34
C HIS A 212 5.76 -5.56 2.76
N PHE A 213 5.90 -6.57 3.60
CA PHE A 213 5.95 -7.95 3.15
C PHE A 213 5.12 -8.86 4.05
N LYS A 214 4.87 -10.07 3.54
CA LYS A 214 4.54 -11.23 4.34
C LYS A 214 5.35 -12.42 3.86
N THR A 215 5.68 -13.30 4.79
CA THR A 215 6.18 -14.64 4.49
C THR A 215 5.05 -15.51 3.93
N ASN A 216 5.36 -16.43 3.00
CA ASN A 216 4.32 -17.28 2.39
C ASN A 216 3.61 -18.21 3.38
N ASN A 217 4.29 -18.61 4.45
CA ASN A 217 3.70 -19.37 5.56
C ASN A 217 2.96 -18.50 6.59
N ASN A 218 2.90 -17.18 6.38
CA ASN A 218 2.27 -16.20 7.27
C ASN A 218 2.81 -16.22 8.71
N GLU A 219 4.10 -16.52 8.89
CA GLU A 219 4.74 -16.46 10.22
C GLU A 219 5.11 -15.03 10.61
N ILE A 220 5.53 -14.23 9.63
CA ILE A 220 5.98 -12.85 9.80
C ILE A 220 5.43 -11.97 8.66
N ALA A 221 5.05 -10.74 9.01
CA ALA A 221 4.72 -9.65 8.10
C ALA A 221 5.06 -8.30 8.75
N GLY A 222 5.42 -7.31 7.96
CA GLY A 222 5.77 -5.98 8.47
C GLY A 222 6.42 -5.09 7.43
N HIS A 223 7.09 -4.05 7.89
CA HIS A 223 7.83 -3.12 7.05
C HIS A 223 9.13 -3.75 6.54
N VAL A 224 9.50 -3.47 5.29
CA VAL A 224 10.79 -3.88 4.71
C VAL A 224 11.79 -2.74 4.83
N ASP A 225 12.83 -2.95 5.64
CA ASP A 225 13.92 -1.98 5.84
C ASP A 225 15.00 -2.06 4.79
N ASP A 226 15.29 -3.28 4.33
CA ASP A 226 16.25 -3.57 3.29
C ASP A 226 16.02 -4.98 2.73
N LEU A 227 16.44 -5.22 1.50
CA LEU A 227 16.24 -6.51 0.85
C LEU A 227 17.32 -6.84 -0.18
N SER A 228 17.60 -8.13 -0.29
CA SER A 228 18.34 -8.76 -1.37
C SER A 228 17.52 -9.96 -1.87
N LEU A 229 17.25 -10.01 -3.18
CA LEU A 229 16.40 -11.04 -3.76
C LEU A 229 17.20 -12.22 -4.27
N GLY A 230 16.59 -13.40 -4.15
CA GLY A 230 17.06 -14.65 -4.73
C GLY A 230 16.89 -14.68 -6.24
N GLN A 231 17.43 -15.74 -6.83
CA GLN A 231 17.22 -16.00 -8.25
C GLN A 231 15.73 -16.22 -8.52
N LYS A 232 15.27 -15.80 -9.70
CA LYS A 232 13.88 -16.01 -10.19
C LYS A 232 12.80 -15.30 -9.38
N ALA A 233 13.12 -14.22 -8.67
CA ALA A 233 12.10 -13.33 -8.17
C ALA A 233 11.31 -12.72 -9.34
N THR A 234 10.03 -12.44 -9.12
CA THR A 234 9.13 -11.86 -10.12
C THR A 234 8.66 -10.49 -9.65
N LEU A 235 8.92 -9.47 -10.45
CA LEU A 235 8.29 -8.16 -10.31
C LEU A 235 6.92 -8.19 -10.99
N LYS A 236 5.92 -7.60 -10.33
CA LYS A 236 4.59 -7.42 -10.89
C LYS A 236 4.27 -5.94 -10.97
N LEU A 237 3.94 -5.46 -12.17
CA LEU A 237 3.48 -4.10 -12.43
C LEU A 237 2.05 -4.11 -12.96
N PRO A 238 1.25 -3.06 -12.74
CA PRO A 238 -0.10 -2.98 -13.29
C PRO A 238 -0.08 -2.99 -14.81
N ILE A 239 -1.10 -3.59 -15.41
CA ILE A 239 -1.33 -3.47 -16.86
C ILE A 239 -1.98 -2.09 -17.12
N PRO A 240 -1.40 -1.22 -17.98
CA PRO A 240 -1.97 0.09 -18.31
C PRO A 240 -3.35 0.05 -18.98
#